data_AF-A0A3D4NN86-F1
#
_entry.id   AF-A0A3D4NN86-F1
#
_cell.length_a   1.000
_cell.length_b   1.000
_cell.length_c   1.000
_cell.angle_alpha   90.00
_cell.angle_beta   90.00
_cell.angle_gamma   90.00
#
_symmetry.space_group_name_H-M   'P 1'
#
loop_
_entity.id
_entity.type
_entity.pdbx_description
1 polymer ?
#
loop_
_entity_poly.entity_id
_entity_poly.type
_entity_poly.pdbx_seq_one_letter_code
_entity_poly.pdbx_strand_id
1 'polypeptide(L)'
;KHGALSLIHFDAHSDTWPDEGGKRVDHGTMFWHAAREGLVDPSRSVQIGLRTTNDDHQGFEVLDARQVHRRGVDAIVEAIRARVGDNPVYLTFDIDCLDPAFAPGTGT
;
A
#
# COMPACT_ATOMS: atom_id res chain seq x y z
N LYS A 1 22.21 -5.85 -3.76
CA LYS A 1 20.79 -6.30 -3.61
C LYS A 1 20.38 -6.04 -2.17
N HIS A 2 19.20 -5.44 -1.92
CA HIS A 2 18.79 -4.94 -0.60
C HIS A 2 18.01 -5.93 0.28
N GLY A 3 17.69 -7.13 -0.22
CA GLY A 3 16.76 -8.05 0.46
C GLY A 3 15.30 -7.66 0.23
N ALA A 4 14.39 -8.26 0.99
CA ALA A 4 12.98 -7.87 1.00
C ALA A 4 12.82 -6.46 1.57
N LEU A 5 12.05 -5.62 0.87
CA LEU A 5 11.87 -4.21 1.24
C LEU A 5 10.59 -4.01 2.07
N SER A 6 10.58 -2.95 2.85
CA SER A 6 9.35 -2.36 3.37
C SER A 6 8.72 -1.50 2.28
N LEU A 7 7.41 -1.65 2.06
CA LEU A 7 6.65 -0.83 1.15
C LEU A 7 5.86 0.22 1.94
N ILE A 8 6.02 1.49 1.56
CA ILE A 8 5.11 2.57 1.94
C ILE A 8 4.28 2.89 0.70
N HIS A 9 2.99 2.54 0.73
CA HIS A 9 2.09 2.59 -0.41
C HIS A 9 0.97 3.60 -0.17
N PHE A 10 1.00 4.74 -0.85
CA PHE A 10 -0.11 5.70 -0.85
C PHE A 10 -0.99 5.45 -2.07
N ASP A 11 -2.26 5.10 -1.85
CA ASP A 11 -3.17 4.68 -2.92
C ASP A 11 -4.63 4.64 -2.41
N ALA A 12 -5.61 4.77 -3.30
CA ALA A 12 -7.01 4.46 -2.99
C ALA A 12 -7.29 2.93 -2.97
N HIS A 13 -6.44 2.16 -3.62
CA HIS A 13 -6.51 0.73 -3.88
C HIS A 13 -5.44 -0.05 -3.11
N SER A 14 -5.69 -1.35 -2.89
CA SER A 14 -4.72 -2.18 -2.19
C SER A 14 -3.70 -2.80 -3.14
N ASP A 15 -4.03 -2.97 -4.42
CA ASP A 15 -3.15 -3.58 -5.44
C ASP A 15 -2.58 -4.95 -5.05
N THR A 16 -3.29 -5.61 -4.14
CA THR A 16 -3.00 -6.92 -3.56
C THR A 16 -4.12 -7.91 -3.85
N TRP A 17 -4.93 -7.67 -4.90
CA TRP A 17 -5.96 -8.63 -5.27
C TRP A 17 -5.32 -9.95 -5.72
N PRO A 18 -5.91 -11.10 -5.37
CA PRO A 18 -5.31 -12.39 -5.67
C PRO A 18 -5.27 -12.67 -7.18
N ASP A 19 -4.14 -13.24 -7.61
CA ASP A 19 -3.95 -13.81 -8.93
C ASP A 19 -3.39 -15.23 -8.83
N GLU A 20 -4.22 -16.18 -8.39
CA GLU A 20 -3.83 -17.59 -8.26
C GLU A 20 -3.38 -18.22 -9.59
N GLY A 21 -3.83 -17.65 -10.72
CA GLY A 21 -3.44 -18.09 -12.06
C GLY A 21 -2.03 -17.65 -12.46
N GLY A 22 -1.44 -16.67 -11.78
CA GLY A 22 -0.07 -16.17 -11.99
C GLY A 22 0.18 -15.59 -13.37
N LYS A 23 -0.85 -15.13 -14.08
CA LYS A 23 -0.78 -14.67 -15.48
C LYS A 23 -1.30 -13.25 -15.66
N ARG A 24 -1.89 -12.65 -14.63
CA ARG A 24 -2.39 -11.28 -14.72
C ARG A 24 -1.20 -10.33 -14.72
N VAL A 25 -1.25 -9.40 -15.66
CA VAL A 25 -0.34 -8.25 -15.71
C VAL A 25 -1.25 -7.03 -15.73
N ASP A 26 -1.61 -6.58 -14.54
CA ASP A 26 -2.44 -5.40 -14.32
C ASP A 26 -1.97 -4.64 -13.08
N HIS A 27 -2.46 -3.41 -12.95
CA HIS A 27 -2.10 -2.52 -11.85
C HIS A 27 -2.83 -2.84 -10.53
N GLY A 28 -3.64 -3.90 -10.43
CA GLY A 28 -4.31 -4.28 -9.19
C GLY A 28 -3.70 -5.51 -8.48
N THR A 29 -2.67 -6.12 -9.06
CA THR A 29 -2.17 -7.43 -8.61
C THR A 29 -0.68 -7.44 -8.29
N MET A 30 0.08 -6.41 -8.68
CA MET A 30 1.53 -6.46 -8.60
C MET A 30 2.07 -6.55 -7.16
N PHE A 31 1.41 -5.94 -6.16
CA PHE A 31 1.85 -6.10 -4.77
C PHE A 31 1.44 -7.45 -4.17
N TRP A 32 0.40 -8.09 -4.72
CA TRP A 32 0.11 -9.48 -4.41
C TRP A 32 1.27 -10.40 -4.81
N HIS A 33 1.79 -10.23 -6.02
CA HIS A 33 2.96 -10.97 -6.51
C HIS A 33 4.21 -10.59 -5.73
N ALA A 34 4.48 -9.31 -5.52
CA ALA A 34 5.67 -8.83 -4.82
C ALA A 34 5.78 -9.40 -3.39
N ALA A 35 4.66 -9.51 -2.67
CA ALA A 35 4.62 -10.13 -1.35
C ALA A 35 4.92 -11.64 -1.41
N ARG A 36 4.33 -12.36 -2.38
CA ARG A 36 4.53 -13.81 -2.53
C ARG A 36 5.92 -14.19 -3.02
N GLU A 37 6.54 -13.34 -3.83
CA GLU A 37 7.91 -13.50 -4.32
C GLU A 37 8.96 -13.06 -3.31
N GLY A 38 8.56 -12.48 -2.17
CA GLY A 38 9.48 -12.02 -1.13
C GLY A 38 10.27 -10.77 -1.52
N LEU A 39 9.76 -9.98 -2.48
CA LEU A 39 10.33 -8.68 -2.85
C LEU A 39 10.00 -7.62 -1.80
N VAL A 40 8.79 -7.71 -1.23
CA VAL A 40 8.34 -6.87 -0.11
C VAL A 40 7.97 -7.74 1.08
N ASP A 41 8.16 -7.23 2.29
CA ASP A 41 7.73 -7.86 3.54
C ASP A 41 6.43 -7.19 4.04
N PRO A 42 5.25 -7.81 3.87
CA PRO A 42 3.99 -7.22 4.32
C PRO A 42 3.98 -6.92 5.82
N SER A 43 4.68 -7.73 6.63
CA SER A 43 4.78 -7.58 8.09
C SER A 43 5.55 -6.33 8.53
N ARG A 44 6.22 -5.64 7.59
CA ARG A 44 6.93 -4.38 7.78
C ARG A 44 6.53 -3.33 6.76
N SER A 45 5.35 -3.49 6.14
CA SER A 45 4.84 -2.60 5.10
C SER A 45 3.49 -2.03 5.49
N VAL A 46 3.14 -0.90 4.87
CA VAL A 46 1.96 -0.11 5.20
C VAL A 46 1.32 0.47 3.93
N GLN A 47 0.00 0.44 3.88
CA GLN A 47 -0.83 1.04 2.84
C GLN A 47 -1.68 2.16 3.42
N ILE A 48 -1.70 3.32 2.77
CA ILE A 48 -2.25 4.56 3.27
C ILE A 48 -3.23 5.13 2.25
N GLY A 49 -4.43 5.51 2.72
CA GLY A 49 -5.43 6.17 1.86
C GLY A 49 -6.46 5.24 1.23
N LEU A 50 -6.39 3.94 1.55
CA LEU A 50 -7.31 2.93 1.03
C LEU A 50 -8.76 3.34 1.27
N ARG A 51 -9.55 3.21 0.20
CA ARG A 51 -11.00 3.43 0.21
C ARG A 51 -11.75 2.51 -0.74
N THR A 52 -11.09 1.44 -1.16
CA THR A 52 -11.67 0.23 -1.76
C THR A 52 -11.54 -0.95 -0.80
N THR A 53 -12.23 -2.06 -1.09
CA THR A 53 -12.26 -3.23 -0.22
C THR A 53 -11.49 -4.39 -0.86
N ASN A 54 -10.64 -5.03 -0.06
CA ASN A 54 -10.03 -6.31 -0.37
C ASN A 54 -10.11 -7.19 0.89
N ASP A 55 -10.55 -8.44 0.75
CA ASP A 55 -10.77 -9.34 1.88
C ASP A 55 -9.44 -9.83 2.51
N ASP A 56 -8.35 -9.83 1.73
CA ASP A 56 -7.03 -10.23 2.18
C ASP A 56 -5.98 -9.16 1.87
N HIS A 57 -5.48 -8.54 2.94
CA HIS A 57 -4.38 -7.57 2.89
C HIS A 57 -3.00 -8.23 3.03
N GLN A 58 -2.87 -9.56 2.97
CA GLN A 58 -1.61 -10.31 3.02
C GLN A 58 -0.66 -9.99 4.19
N GLY A 59 -1.18 -9.37 5.25
CA GLY A 59 -0.41 -8.91 6.40
C GLY A 59 0.16 -7.49 6.29
N PHE A 60 -0.13 -6.72 5.23
CA PHE A 60 0.12 -5.28 5.18
C PHE A 60 -0.67 -4.57 6.29
N GLU A 61 -0.08 -3.53 6.90
CA GLU A 61 -0.86 -2.63 7.75
C GLU A 61 -1.67 -1.68 6.88
N VAL A 62 -2.97 -1.56 7.15
CA VAL A 62 -3.85 -0.64 6.42
C VAL A 62 -4.20 0.56 7.29
N LEU A 63 -3.88 1.75 6.78
CA LEU A 63 -4.28 3.05 7.30
C LEU A 63 -5.27 3.67 6.30
N ASP A 64 -6.54 3.29 6.40
CA ASP A 64 -7.58 3.69 5.45
C ASP A 64 -7.78 5.22 5.43
N ALA A 65 -8.41 5.75 4.38
CA ALA A 65 -8.64 7.19 4.24
C ALA A 65 -9.36 7.79 5.46
N ARG A 66 -10.31 7.06 6.07
CA ARG A 66 -11.07 7.54 7.25
C ARG A 66 -10.19 7.60 8.50
N GLN A 67 -9.23 6.69 8.65
CA GLN A 67 -8.24 6.71 9.72
C GLN A 67 -7.25 7.85 9.51
N VAL A 68 -6.78 8.07 8.28
CA VAL A 68 -5.89 9.19 7.94
C VAL A 68 -6.56 10.52 8.29
N HIS A 69 -7.80 10.74 7.85
CA HIS A 69 -8.55 11.96 8.16
C HIS A 69 -8.81 12.15 9.66
N ARG A 70 -9.11 11.08 10.40
CA ARG A 70 -9.40 11.17 11.84
C ARG A 70 -8.17 11.35 12.71
N ARG A 71 -7.05 10.72 12.35
CA ARG A 71 -5.82 10.70 13.17
C ARG A 71 -4.89 11.87 12.86
N GLY A 72 -4.96 12.43 11.65
CA GLY A 72 -4.09 13.51 11.21
C GLY A 72 -2.69 13.02 10.83
N VAL A 73 -1.91 13.91 10.21
CA VAL A 73 -0.63 13.58 9.55
C VAL A 73 0.40 13.02 10.51
N ASP A 74 0.62 13.68 11.65
CA ASP A 74 1.68 13.27 12.60
C ASP A 74 1.45 11.84 13.11
N ALA A 75 0.21 11.49 13.46
CA ALA A 75 -0.13 10.15 13.93
C ALA A 75 -0.05 9.06 12.85
N ILE A 76 -0.14 9.43 11.57
CA ILE A 76 0.08 8.52 10.44
C ILE A 76 1.57 8.34 10.21
N VAL A 77 2.37 9.42 10.23
CA VAL A 77 3.83 9.34 10.11
C VAL A 77 4.43 8.48 11.23
N GLU A 78 3.98 8.63 12.48
CA GLU A 78 4.44 7.79 13.59
C GLU A 78 4.08 6.32 13.38
N ALA A 79 2.88 6.01 12.88
CA ALA A 79 2.49 4.62 12.57
C ALA A 79 3.35 4.02 11.45
N ILE A 80 3.59 4.78 10.38
CA ILE A 80 4.48 4.37 9.29
C ILE A 80 5.87 4.04 9.84
N ARG A 81 6.46 4.94 10.66
CA ARG A 81 7.79 4.73 11.26
C ARG A 81 7.83 3.50 12.15
N ALA A 82 6.82 3.32 13.00
CA ALA A 82 6.71 2.16 13.88
C ALA A 82 6.60 0.85 13.11
N ARG A 83 5.91 0.87 11.96
CA ARG A 83 5.69 -0.31 11.12
C ARG A 83 6.94 -0.73 10.34
N VAL A 84 7.61 0.23 9.69
CA VAL A 84 8.77 -0.07 8.82
C VAL A 84 10.07 -0.25 9.62
N GLY A 85 10.20 0.43 10.77
CA GLY A 85 11.42 0.44 11.57
C GLY A 85 12.64 0.90 10.76
N ASP A 86 13.76 0.19 10.92
CA ASP A 86 15.01 0.47 10.19
C ASP A 86 15.17 -0.35 8.90
N ASN A 87 14.12 -1.04 8.43
CA ASN A 87 14.18 -1.85 7.22
C ASN A 87 14.35 -0.95 5.98
N PRO A 88 15.08 -1.37 4.92
CA PRO A 88 15.14 -0.61 3.68
C PRO A 88 13.74 -0.41 3.08
N VAL A 89 13.43 0.84 2.72
CA VAL A 89 12.08 1.24 2.28
C VAL A 89 12.06 1.55 0.79
N TYR A 90 10.99 1.10 0.12
CA TYR A 90 10.52 1.66 -1.14
C TYR A 90 9.21 2.44 -0.88
N LEU A 91 9.16 3.69 -1.32
CA LEU A 91 7.96 4.52 -1.25
C LEU A 91 7.38 4.68 -2.64
N THR A 92 6.09 4.41 -2.75
CA THR A 92 5.31 4.60 -3.97
C THR A 92 4.05 5.40 -3.66
N PHE A 93 3.63 6.21 -4.62
CA PHE A 93 2.52 7.12 -4.48
C PHE A 93 1.69 7.09 -5.75
N ASP A 94 0.51 6.46 -5.69
CA ASP A 94 -0.53 6.65 -6.68
C ASP A 94 -1.22 7.99 -6.43
N ILE A 95 -1.39 8.76 -7.50
CA ILE A 95 -2.01 10.07 -7.44
C ILE A 95 -3.49 9.99 -7.05
N ASP A 96 -4.11 8.84 -7.33
CA ASP A 96 -5.47 8.54 -6.91
C ASP A 96 -5.62 8.45 -5.39
N CYS A 97 -4.53 8.40 -4.62
CA CYS A 97 -4.61 8.48 -3.15
C CYS A 97 -5.32 9.76 -2.72
N LEU A 98 -5.17 10.84 -3.51
CA LEU A 98 -5.86 12.10 -3.31
C LEU A 98 -7.33 12.03 -3.74
N ASP A 99 -8.18 12.81 -3.08
CA ASP A 99 -9.59 12.89 -3.47
C ASP A 99 -9.73 13.43 -4.92
N PRO A 100 -10.69 12.95 -5.72
CA PRO A 100 -10.86 13.37 -7.11
C PRO A 100 -11.03 14.89 -7.31
N ALA A 101 -11.49 15.64 -6.30
CA ALA A 101 -11.52 17.09 -6.35
C ALA A 101 -10.12 17.72 -6.52
N PHE A 102 -9.07 17.01 -6.10
CA PHE A 102 -7.68 17.44 -6.20
C PHE A 102 -6.89 16.69 -7.28
N ALA A 103 -7.28 15.45 -7.62
CA ALA A 103 -6.63 14.64 -8.65
C ALA A 103 -7.63 14.05 -9.66
N PRO A 104 -8.31 14.88 -10.48
CA PRO A 104 -9.34 14.39 -11.40
C PRO A 104 -8.78 13.64 -12.63
N GLY A 105 -7.48 13.74 -12.90
CA GLY A 105 -6.81 13.19 -14.09
C GLY A 105 -6.10 11.85 -13.83
N THR A 106 -6.76 10.90 -13.18
CA THR A 106 -6.25 9.54 -12.95
C THR A 106 -7.19 8.50 -13.58
N GLY A 107 -6.69 7.28 -13.85
CA GLY A 107 -7.47 6.21 -14.49
C GLY A 107 -8.48 5.58 -13.54
N THR A 108 -7.97 5.12 -12.40
CA THR A 108 -8.71 4.73 -11.19
C THR A 108 -7.82 5.11 -10.04
#